data_AF-A0A0L7KF81-F1
#
_entry.id   AF-A0A0L7KF81-F1
#
_cell.length_a   1.000
_cell.length_b   1.000
_cell.length_c   1.000
_cell.angle_alpha   90.00
_cell.angle_beta   90.00
_cell.angle_gamma   90.00
#
_symmetry.space_group_name_H-M   'P 1'
#
loop_
_entity.id
_entity.type
_entity.pdbx_description
1 polymer ?
#
loop_
_entity_poly.entity_id
_entity_poly.type
_entity_poly.pdbx_seq_one_letter_code
_entity_poly.pdbx_strand_id
1 'polypeptide(L)'
;MSVGKIKEFDMSEGNWRAYGDRMEMYFKANAVKEELKLPILIASMGDAAYELLSDLASPKKPSALEYELVMEMMLNHLDPKPSLLAERYRFRQLATRIKRAYQELFFLLVCGYCLIGLEGKCNL
;
A
#
# COMPACT_ATOMS: atom_id res chain seq x y z
N MET A 1 17.65 22.42 21.25
CA MET A 1 17.65 22.56 19.78
C MET A 1 16.43 21.82 19.26
N SER A 2 15.52 22.48 18.56
CA SER A 2 14.38 21.80 17.91
C SER A 2 14.86 21.14 16.62
N VAL A 3 14.52 19.87 16.44
CA VAL A 3 14.95 19.04 15.31
C VAL A 3 13.96 19.23 14.17
N GLY A 4 14.38 19.93 13.12
CA GLY A 4 13.86 19.86 11.74
C GLY A 4 12.36 20.09 11.50
N LYS A 5 11.96 20.03 10.22
CA LYS A 5 10.56 19.91 9.80
C LYS A 5 10.33 18.49 9.31
N ILE A 6 9.19 17.89 9.67
CA ILE A 6 8.76 16.62 9.07
C ILE A 6 8.15 16.90 7.69
N LYS A 7 8.40 16.02 6.71
CA LYS A 7 7.77 16.11 5.39
C LYS A 7 6.30 15.73 5.53
N GLU A 8 5.42 16.38 4.76
CA GLU A 8 4.01 16.01 4.68
C GLU A 8 3.82 14.58 4.17
N PHE A 9 2.76 13.92 4.65
CA PHE A 9 2.38 12.60 4.16
C PHE A 9 1.68 12.71 2.80
N ASP A 10 2.16 11.91 1.84
CA ASP A 10 1.58 11.78 0.51
C ASP A 10 0.88 10.43 0.39
N MET A 11 -0.41 10.41 0.06
CA MET A 11 -1.19 9.17 -0.08
C MET A 11 -0.81 8.34 -1.32
N SER A 12 -0.20 8.95 -2.34
CA SER A 12 0.11 8.29 -3.61
C SER A 12 1.36 7.40 -3.54
N GLU A 13 2.36 7.84 -2.78
CA GLU A 13 3.67 7.18 -2.67
C GLU A 13 3.97 6.70 -1.24
N GLY A 14 3.25 7.21 -0.24
CA GLY A 14 3.60 7.10 1.16
C GLY A 14 3.22 5.77 1.81
N ASN A 15 4.20 5.13 2.45
CA ASN A 15 3.97 4.07 3.41
C ASN A 15 3.59 4.67 4.78
N TRP A 16 2.34 4.46 5.22
CA TRP A 16 1.83 5.00 6.48
C TRP A 16 2.62 4.54 7.71
N ARG A 17 3.04 3.27 7.77
CA ARG A 17 3.85 2.74 8.88
C ARG A 17 5.17 3.48 9.00
N ALA A 18 5.89 3.60 7.89
CA ALA A 18 7.17 4.32 7.85
C ALA A 18 7.02 5.81 8.15
N TYR A 19 5.86 6.41 7.84
CA TYR A 19 5.56 7.77 8.22
C TYR A 19 5.32 7.89 9.74
N GLY A 20 4.55 6.98 10.33
CA GLY A 20 4.33 6.88 11.78
C GLY A 20 5.64 6.76 12.55
N ASP A 21 6.52 5.84 12.14
CA ASP A 21 7.82 5.63 12.79
C ASP A 21 8.69 6.91 12.80
N ARG A 22 8.71 7.62 11.66
CA ARG A 22 9.42 8.91 11.56
C ARG A 22 8.82 9.97 12.46
N MET A 23 7.50 10.00 12.59
CA MET A 23 6.79 10.95 13.45
C MET A 23 7.04 10.65 14.94
N GLU A 24 7.09 9.38 15.33
CA GLU A 24 7.47 9.01 16.70
C GLU A 24 8.89 9.48 17.05
N MET A 25 9.85 9.29 16.13
CA MET A 25 11.21 9.76 16.34
C MET A 25 11.26 11.28 16.43
N TYR A 26 10.43 11.99 15.64
CA TYR A 26 10.28 13.43 15.72
C TYR A 26 9.76 13.88 17.09
N PHE A 27 8.74 13.21 17.62
CA PHE A 27 8.20 13.52 18.96
C PHE A 27 9.22 13.27 20.06
N LYS A 28 9.96 12.16 19.98
CA LYS A 28 11.04 11.82 20.92
C LYS A 28 12.17 12.85 20.88
N ALA A 29 12.61 13.24 19.70
CA ALA A 29 13.70 14.20 19.51
C ALA A 29 13.35 15.61 20.01
N ASN A 30 12.08 15.99 19.90
CA ASN A 30 11.59 17.32 20.29
C ASN A 30 10.94 17.36 21.69
N ALA A 31 10.94 16.25 22.44
CA ALA A 31 10.29 16.12 23.76
C ALA A 31 8.84 16.63 23.75
N VAL A 32 8.09 16.27 22.71
CA VAL A 32 6.71 16.70 22.51
C VAL A 32 5.79 16.02 23.52
N LYS A 33 4.94 16.82 24.18
CA LYS A 33 3.91 16.31 25.11
C LYS A 33 2.85 15.51 24.36
N GLU A 34 2.27 14.51 25.01
CA GLU A 34 1.25 13.62 24.42
C GLU A 34 0.08 14.38 23.77
N GLU A 35 -0.42 15.41 24.47
CA GLU A 35 -1.52 16.27 24.04
C GLU A 35 -1.25 17.01 22.72
N LEU A 36 0.03 17.24 22.39
CA LEU A 36 0.43 17.95 21.19
C LEU A 36 0.69 17.03 19.99
N LYS A 37 0.79 15.71 20.19
CA LYS A 37 1.07 14.77 19.11
C LYS A 37 -0.02 14.76 18.04
N LEU A 38 -1.29 14.70 18.46
CA LEU A 38 -2.42 14.69 17.52
C LEU A 38 -2.52 16.00 16.72
N PRO A 39 -2.47 17.21 17.32
CA PRO A 39 -2.41 18.46 16.56
C PRO A 39 -1.25 18.51 15.56
N ILE A 40 -0.06 18.04 15.94
CA ILE A 40 1.10 18.02 15.05
C ILE A 40 0.90 17.01 13.91
N LEU A 41 0.32 15.84 14.18
CA LEU A 41 -0.04 14.87 13.15
C LEU A 41 -1.03 15.48 12.15
N ILE A 42 -2.10 16.13 12.62
CA ILE A 42 -3.09 16.79 11.77
C ILE A 42 -2.47 17.95 10.96
N ALA A 43 -1.54 18.71 11.54
CA ALA A 43 -0.86 19.79 10.85
C ALA A 43 0.18 19.32 9.83
N SER A 44 0.67 18.09 9.96
CA SER A 44 1.71 17.52 9.10
C SER A 44 1.19 16.50 8.10
N MET A 45 -0.07 16.08 8.20
CA MET A 45 -0.73 15.31 7.14
C MET A 45 -1.14 16.23 5.99
N GLY A 46 -0.94 15.78 4.76
CA GLY A 46 -1.42 16.50 3.58
C GLY A 46 -2.96 16.46 3.47
N ASP A 47 -3.52 17.36 2.66
CA ASP A 47 -4.96 17.56 2.51
C ASP A 47 -5.72 16.25 2.25
N ALA A 48 -5.23 15.43 1.32
CA ALA A 48 -5.89 14.18 0.95
C ALA A 48 -5.96 13.17 2.12
N ALA A 49 -4.94 13.13 2.97
CA ALA A 49 -4.93 12.27 4.15
C ALA A 49 -5.84 12.80 5.26
N TYR A 50 -5.97 14.12 5.38
CA TYR A 50 -6.90 14.75 6.30
C TYR A 50 -8.36 14.52 5.89
N GLU A 51 -8.70 14.62 4.61
CA GLU A 51 -10.04 14.29 4.09
C GLU A 51 -10.42 12.85 4.43
N LEU A 52 -9.52 11.90 4.17
CA LEU A 52 -9.72 10.49 4.51
C LEU A 52 -9.92 10.28 6.01
N LEU A 53 -9.13 10.95 6.85
CA LEU A 53 -9.31 10.89 8.30
C LEU A 53 -10.66 11.47 8.73
N SER A 54 -11.10 12.57 8.11
CA SER A 54 -12.40 13.20 8.38
C SER A 54 -13.55 12.25 8.06
N ASP A 55 -13.47 11.55 6.92
CA ASP A 55 -14.46 10.56 6.51
C ASP A 55 -14.51 9.36 7.47
N LEU A 56 -13.34 8.88 7.91
CA LEU A 56 -13.24 7.78 8.89
C LEU A 56 -13.68 8.17 10.30
N ALA A 57 -13.46 9.43 10.71
CA ALA A 57 -13.78 9.93 12.04
C ALA A 57 -15.27 10.24 12.25
N SER A 58 -16.03 10.40 11.17
CA SER A 58 -17.45 10.74 11.20
C SER A 58 -18.25 9.77 12.09
N PRO A 59 -19.11 10.26 13.02
CA PRO A 59 -19.62 11.63 13.19
C PRO A 59 -18.79 12.55 14.11
N LYS A 60 -17.64 12.10 14.63
CA LYS A 60 -16.80 12.89 15.54
C LYS A 60 -15.78 13.72 14.76
N LYS A 61 -15.27 14.79 15.37
CA LYS A 61 -14.19 15.59 14.79
C LYS A 61 -12.85 14.86 14.95
N PRO A 62 -11.97 14.87 13.93
CA PRO A 62 -10.62 14.29 14.01
C PRO A 62 -9.81 14.80 15.20
N SER A 63 -9.98 16.07 15.56
CA SER A 63 -9.27 16.74 16.67
C SER A 63 -9.70 16.27 18.06
N ALA A 64 -10.81 15.52 18.18
CA ALA A 64 -11.32 15.01 19.46
C ALA A 64 -10.95 13.54 19.71
N LEU A 65 -10.18 12.93 18.82
CA LEU A 65 -9.75 11.54 18.91
C LEU A 65 -8.38 11.43 19.60
N GLU A 66 -8.01 10.24 20.04
CA GLU A 66 -6.66 9.97 20.54
C GLU A 66 -5.69 9.70 19.39
N TYR A 67 -4.42 10.08 19.58
CA TYR A 67 -3.37 9.89 18.58
C TYR A 67 -3.23 8.41 18.16
N GLU A 68 -3.19 7.49 19.14
CA GLU A 68 -3.03 6.06 18.87
C GLU A 68 -4.20 5.51 18.03
N LEU A 69 -5.43 5.91 18.37
CA LEU A 69 -6.63 5.51 17.63
C LEU A 69 -6.60 6.02 16.18
N VAL A 70 -6.16 7.26 15.95
CA VAL A 70 -6.01 7.83 14.61
C VAL A 70 -4.98 7.06 13.80
N MET A 71 -3.83 6.75 14.40
CA MET A 71 -2.78 5.95 13.76
C MET A 71 -3.27 4.57 13.36
N GLU A 72 -4.03 3.90 14.23
CA GLU A 72 -4.61 2.59 13.97
C GLU A 72 -5.69 2.62 12.88
N MET A 73 -6.61 3.60 12.92
CA MET A 73 -7.66 3.75 11.91
C MET A 73 -7.08 3.99 10.51
N MET A 74 -6.11 4.88 10.41
CA MET A 74 -5.40 5.14 9.16
C MET A 74 -4.64 3.90 8.68
N LEU A 75 -3.99 3.16 9.59
CA LEU A 75 -3.28 1.93 9.24
C LEU A 75 -4.23 0.85 8.70
N ASN A 76 -5.38 0.65 9.33
CA ASN A 76 -6.36 -0.35 8.90
C ASN A 76 -6.96 -0.03 7.54
N HIS A 77 -7.05 1.25 7.18
CA HIS A 77 -7.56 1.67 5.88
C HIS A 77 -6.49 1.61 4.77
N LEU A 78 -5.28 2.11 5.05
CA LEU A 78 -4.20 2.22 4.07
C LEU A 78 -3.45 0.89 3.85
N ASP A 79 -3.32 0.08 4.89
CA ASP A 79 -2.69 -1.25 4.82
C ASP A 79 -3.59 -2.30 5.50
N PRO A 80 -4.74 -2.64 4.89
CA PRO A 80 -5.66 -3.60 5.45
C PRO A 80 -4.98 -4.97 5.56
N LYS A 81 -5.10 -5.61 6.73
CA LYS A 81 -4.54 -6.93 6.98
C LYS A 81 -4.98 -7.90 5.87
N PRO A 82 -4.05 -8.53 5.13
CA PRO A 82 -4.42 -9.42 4.04
C PRO A 82 -5.20 -10.61 4.61
N SER A 83 -6.37 -10.88 4.03
CA SER A 83 -7.14 -12.07 4.38
C SER A 83 -6.51 -13.29 3.69
N LEU A 84 -6.55 -14.46 4.35
CA LEU A 84 -6.09 -15.72 3.75
C LEU A 84 -6.76 -15.99 2.40
N LEU A 85 -8.02 -15.58 2.25
CA LEU A 85 -8.75 -15.72 0.99
C LEU A 85 -8.20 -14.79 -0.10
N ALA A 86 -7.88 -13.54 0.24
CA ALA A 86 -7.25 -12.59 -0.68
C ALA A 86 -5.87 -13.05 -1.11
N GLU A 87 -5.05 -13.60 -0.20
CA GLU A 87 -3.74 -14.16 -0.53
C GLU A 87 -3.85 -15.38 -1.45
N ARG A 88 -4.75 -16.33 -1.11
CA ARG A 88 -5.03 -17.49 -1.98
C ARG A 88 -5.51 -17.07 -3.35
N TYR A 89 -6.33 -16.02 -3.44
CA TYR A 89 -6.78 -15.48 -4.71
C TYR A 89 -5.62 -14.87 -5.52
N ARG A 90 -4.78 -14.02 -4.90
CA ARG A 90 -3.56 -13.46 -5.52
C ARG A 90 -2.63 -14.57 -6.02
N PHE A 91 -2.39 -15.60 -5.20
CA PHE A 91 -1.58 -16.75 -5.58
C PHE A 91 -2.16 -17.49 -6.80
N ARG A 92 -3.47 -17.76 -6.82
CA ARG A 92 -4.16 -18.39 -7.96
C ARG A 92 -4.04 -17.55 -9.23
N GLN A 93 -4.24 -16.23 -9.15
CA GLN A 93 -4.09 -15.35 -10.31
C GLN A 93 -2.67 -15.38 -10.88
N LEU A 94 -1.65 -15.34 -10.02
CA LEU A 94 -0.25 -15.44 -10.45
C LEU A 94 0.02 -16.78 -11.14
N ALA A 95 -0.44 -17.90 -10.55
CA ALA A 95 -0.31 -19.22 -11.15
C ALA A 95 -1.01 -19.31 -12.52
N THR A 96 -2.20 -18.70 -12.67
CA THR A 96 -2.92 -18.66 -13.95
C THR A 96 -2.19 -17.81 -15.00
N ARG A 97 -1.61 -16.66 -14.62
CA ARG A 97 -0.83 -15.81 -15.54
C ARG A 97 0.42 -16.55 -16.03
N ILE A 98 1.12 -17.23 -15.14
CA ILE A 98 2.30 -18.04 -15.47
C ILE A 98 1.91 -19.17 -16.44
N LYS A 99 0.84 -19.92 -16.16
CA LYS A 99 0.33 -20.96 -17.07
C LYS A 99 -0.01 -20.41 -18.46
N ARG A 100 -0.70 -19.25 -18.52
CA ARG A 100 -1.02 -18.60 -19.79
C ARG A 100 0.25 -18.21 -20.54
N ALA A 101 1.26 -17.64 -19.87
CA ALA A 101 2.53 -17.29 -20.50
C ALA A 101 3.25 -18.51 -21.10
N TYR A 102 3.27 -19.66 -20.40
CA TYR A 102 3.83 -20.89 -20.95
C TYR A 102 3.02 -21.44 -22.13
N GLN A 103 1.69 -21.35 -22.07
CA GLN A 103 0.82 -21.81 -23.16
C GLN A 103 0.99 -20.94 -24.42
N GLU A 104 1.11 -19.62 -24.27
CA GLU A 104 1.41 -18.67 -25.34
C GLU A 104 2.80 -18.93 -25.94
N LEU A 105 3.81 -19.13 -25.09
CA LEU A 105 5.17 -19.51 -25.53
C LEU A 105 5.17 -20.84 -26.28
N PHE A 106 4.42 -21.84 -25.78
CA PHE A 106 4.28 -23.14 -26.45
C PHE A 106 3.59 -22.99 -27.81
N PHE A 107 2.53 -22.19 -27.90
CA PHE A 107 1.83 -21.94 -29.16
C PHE A 107 2.72 -21.20 -30.17
N LEU A 108 3.50 -20.20 -29.73
CA LEU A 108 4.47 -19.51 -30.57
C LEU A 108 5.61 -20.43 -31.02
N LEU A 109 6.08 -21.32 -30.15
CA LEU A 109 7.12 -22.28 -30.48
C LEU A 109 6.59 -23.29 -31.51
N VAL A 110 5.42 -23.88 -31.30
CA VAL A 110 4.77 -24.80 -32.26
C VAL A 110 4.46 -24.10 -33.59
N CYS A 111 3.95 -22.86 -33.56
CA CYS A 111 3.67 -22.08 -34.77
C CYS A 111 4.96 -21.65 -35.49
N GLY A 112 6.04 -21.34 -34.75
CA GLY A 112 7.36 -21.05 -35.29
C GLY A 112 8.02 -22.27 -35.95
N TYR A 113 7.92 -23.45 -35.34
CA TYR A 113 8.35 -24.71 -35.98
C TYR A 113 7.50 -25.06 -37.23
N CYS A 114 6.25 -24.63 -37.28
CA CYS A 114 5.39 -24.77 -38.46
C CYS A 114 5.74 -23.77 -39.58
N LEU A 115 6.22 -22.57 -39.25
CA LEU A 115 6.65 -21.53 -40.20
C LEU A 115 8.07 -21.74 -40.76
N ILE A 116 8.95 -22.45 -40.03
CA ILE A 116 10.33 -22.72 -40.45
C ILE A 116 10.44 -23.93 -41.41
N GLY A 117 9.34 -24.62 -41.72
CA GLY A 117 9.32 -25.58 -42.82
C GLY A 117 10.32 -26.72 -42.64
N LEU A 118 10.16 -27.52 -41.58
CA LEU A 118 10.51 -28.94 -41.70
C LEU A 118 9.31 -29.63 -42.37
N GLU A 119 9.25 -29.50 -43.70
CA GLU A 119 8.38 -30.33 -44.54
C GLU A 119 8.75 -31.79 -44.32
N GLY A 120 7.96 -32.50 -43.51
CA GLY A 120 8.15 -33.94 -43.36
C GLY A 120 7.56 -34.51 -42.08
N LYS A 121 6.25 -34.72 -42.08
CA LYS A 121 5.47 -35.58 -41.17
C LYS A 121 5.05 -34.95 -39.83
N CYS A 122 3.98 -34.16 -39.88
CA CYS A 122 2.97 -34.15 -38.82
C CYS A 122 1.66 -34.64 -39.43
N ASN A 123 1.38 -35.94 -39.25
CA ASN A 123 0.03 -36.50 -39.41
C ASN A 123 -0.54 -36.71 -38.00
N LEU A 124 -1.85 -36.49 -37.89
CA LEU A 124 -2.72 -36.70 -36.73
C LEU A 124 -2.34 -37.89 -35.83
#